data_AF-A0A7J2R0S5-F1
#
_entry.id   AF-A0A7J2R0S5-F1
#
_cell.length_a   1.000
_cell.length_b   1.000
_cell.length_c   1.000
_cell.angle_alpha   90.00
_cell.angle_beta   90.00
_cell.angle_gamma   90.00
#
_symmetry.space_group_name_H-M   'P 1'
#
loop_
_entity.id
_entity.type
_entity.pdbx_description
1 polymer ?
#
loop_
_entity_poly.entity_id
_entity_poly.type
_entity_poly.pdbx_seq_one_letter_code
_entity_poly.pdbx_strand_id
1 'polypeptide(L)'
;MLEFNALVFEYSLIMVCAAIIFSIVCLKRRDLLAWLPTYIFAAIGFVLINFESLMEEISLISYVFLMFSVISISFAVVKEYYHTFIKYKLSRNQSTTIAAVSLLNFT
;
A
#
# COMPACT_ATOMS: atom_id res chain seq x y z
N MET A 1 27.71 16.03 -1.56
CA MET A 1 26.55 16.59 -2.28
C MET A 1 26.22 15.81 -3.55
N LEU A 2 27.18 15.57 -4.47
CA LEU A 2 26.94 14.78 -5.69
C LEU A 2 26.44 13.34 -5.41
N GLU A 3 27.06 12.63 -4.46
CA GLU A 3 26.64 11.27 -4.09
C GLU A 3 25.24 11.20 -3.49
N PHE A 4 24.86 12.21 -2.69
CA PHE A 4 23.52 12.30 -2.10
C PHE A 4 22.45 12.51 -3.18
N ASN A 5 22.71 13.39 -4.15
CA ASN A 5 21.78 13.63 -5.25
C ASN A 5 21.63 12.39 -6.16
N ALA A 6 22.73 11.63 -6.37
CA ALA A 6 22.68 10.38 -7.12
C ALA A 6 21.81 9.33 -6.41
N LEU A 7 21.96 9.17 -5.10
CA LEU A 7 21.14 8.24 -4.31
C LEU A 7 19.66 8.59 -4.36
N VAL A 8 19.32 9.87 -4.18
CA VAL A 8 17.92 10.35 -4.25
C VAL A 8 17.33 10.03 -5.63
N PHE A 9 18.06 10.28 -6.70
CA PHE A 9 17.63 9.98 -8.06
C PHE A 9 17.38 8.47 -8.28
N GLU A 10 18.28 7.63 -7.78
CA GLU A 10 18.11 6.16 -7.83
C GLU A 10 16.85 5.71 -7.08
N TYR A 11 16.61 6.23 -5.88
CA TYR A 11 15.39 5.93 -5.12
C TYR A 11 14.13 6.35 -5.89
N SER A 12 14.13 7.51 -6.53
CA SER A 12 12.98 7.98 -7.31
C SER A 12 12.69 7.07 -8.50
N LEU A 13 13.72 6.61 -9.22
CA LEU A 13 13.58 5.62 -10.28
C LEU A 13 12.99 4.30 -9.77
N ILE A 14 13.52 3.79 -8.66
CA ILE A 14 13.04 2.56 -8.03
C ILE A 14 11.56 2.71 -7.64
N MET A 15 11.18 3.84 -7.05
CA MET A 15 9.80 4.06 -6.61
C MET A 15 8.81 4.23 -7.77
N VAL A 16 9.22 4.89 -8.86
CA VAL A 16 8.41 4.98 -10.09
C VAL A 16 8.22 3.59 -10.70
N CYS A 17 9.29 2.80 -10.83
CA CYS A 17 9.21 1.42 -11.30
C CYS A 17 8.31 0.56 -10.40
N ALA A 18 8.45 0.69 -9.08
CA ALA A 18 7.61 -0.01 -8.13
C ALA A 18 6.13 0.36 -8.30
N ALA A 19 5.81 1.65 -8.44
CA ALA A 19 4.43 2.10 -8.67
C ALA A 19 3.83 1.55 -9.96
N ILE A 20 4.61 1.48 -11.06
CA ILE A 20 4.17 0.90 -12.33
C ILE A 20 3.91 -0.61 -12.19
N ILE A 21 4.88 -1.34 -11.63
CA ILE A 21 4.75 -2.80 -11.40
C ILE A 21 3.53 -3.07 -10.54
N PHE A 22 3.38 -2.33 -9.44
CA PHE A 22 2.28 -2.53 -8.50
C PHE A 22 0.93 -2.19 -9.13
N SER A 23 0.86 -1.15 -9.97
CA SER A 23 -0.34 -0.81 -10.76
C SER A 23 -0.76 -1.97 -11.66
N ILE A 24 0.19 -2.60 -12.36
CA ILE A 24 -0.07 -3.77 -13.23
C ILE A 24 -0.53 -4.96 -12.40
N VAL A 25 0.11 -5.22 -11.26
CA VAL A 25 -0.27 -6.31 -10.35
C VAL A 25 -1.69 -6.12 -9.82
N CYS A 26 -2.08 -4.90 -9.46
CA CYS A 26 -3.42 -4.59 -8.98
C CYS A 26 -4.53 -4.88 -10.01
N LEU A 27 -4.23 -4.87 -11.31
CA LEU A 27 -5.20 -5.28 -12.35
C LEU A 27 -5.56 -6.77 -12.23
N LYS A 28 -4.60 -7.61 -11.83
CA LYS A 28 -4.81 -9.06 -11.63
C LYS A 28 -5.24 -9.39 -10.20
N ARG A 29 -4.72 -8.66 -9.21
CA ARG A 29 -4.90 -8.89 -7.78
C ARG A 29 -5.54 -7.68 -7.10
N ARG A 30 -6.88 -7.67 -7.09
CA ARG A 30 -7.68 -6.57 -6.53
C ARG A 30 -7.57 -6.45 -5.00
N ASP A 31 -7.14 -7.50 -4.32
CA ASP A 31 -6.82 -7.50 -2.89
C ASP A 31 -5.76 -6.44 -2.55
N LEU A 32 -4.79 -6.25 -3.46
CA LEU A 32 -3.68 -5.31 -3.30
C LEU A 32 -4.03 -3.85 -3.60
N LEU A 33 -5.25 -3.54 -4.05
CA LEU A 33 -5.60 -2.16 -4.41
C LEU A 33 -5.42 -1.15 -3.27
N ALA A 34 -5.52 -1.60 -2.01
CA ALA A 34 -5.29 -0.74 -0.85
C ALA A 34 -3.82 -0.31 -0.69
N TRP A 35 -2.87 -1.06 -1.26
CA TRP A 35 -1.44 -0.76 -1.23
C TRP A 35 -1.02 0.20 -2.35
N LEU A 36 -1.82 0.30 -3.42
CA LEU A 36 -1.49 1.11 -4.59
C LEU A 36 -1.24 2.60 -4.26
N PRO A 37 -2.06 3.28 -3.43
CA PRO A 37 -1.81 4.67 -3.07
C PRO A 37 -0.46 4.91 -2.39
N THR A 38 0.02 3.95 -1.58
CA THR A 38 1.34 4.03 -0.93
C THR A 38 2.45 4.20 -1.96
N TYR A 39 2.46 3.37 -3.00
CA TYR A 39 3.51 3.40 -4.02
C TYR A 39 3.37 4.64 -4.92
N ILE A 40 2.15 5.05 -5.26
CA ILE A 40 1.92 6.26 -6.05
C ILE A 40 2.39 7.50 -5.30
N PHE A 41 1.96 7.69 -4.05
CA PHE A 41 2.36 8.85 -3.26
C PHE A 41 3.85 8.87 -2.95
N ALA A 42 4.45 7.70 -2.68
CA ALA A 42 5.90 7.65 -2.49
C ALA A 42 6.65 7.99 -3.77
N ALA A 43 6.24 7.46 -4.94
CA ALA A 43 6.87 7.80 -6.21
C ALA A 43 6.79 9.30 -6.49
N ILE A 44 5.63 9.93 -6.28
CA ILE A 44 5.48 11.39 -6.43
C ILE A 44 6.41 12.13 -5.45
N GLY A 45 6.39 11.76 -4.17
CA GLY A 45 7.24 12.38 -3.15
C GLY A 45 8.72 12.33 -3.50
N PHE A 46 9.25 11.14 -3.80
CA PHE A 46 10.65 10.98 -4.18
C PHE A 46 11.00 11.67 -5.50
N VAL A 47 10.10 11.69 -6.49
CA VAL A 47 10.34 12.45 -7.73
C VAL A 47 10.48 13.94 -7.40
N LEU A 48 9.59 14.51 -6.59
CA LEU A 48 9.62 15.92 -6.21
C LEU A 48 10.88 16.33 -5.45
N ILE A 49 11.45 15.44 -4.60
CA ILE A 49 12.72 15.73 -3.88
C ILE A 49 13.86 16.03 -4.86
N ASN A 50 13.89 15.43 -6.06
CA ASN A 50 14.94 15.73 -7.05
C ASN A 50 14.88 17.18 -7.56
N PHE A 51 13.75 17.87 -7.38
CA PHE A 51 13.56 19.25 -7.81
C PHE A 51 13.70 20.25 -6.65
N GLU A 52 14.06 19.80 -5.44
CA GLU A 52 14.26 20.67 -4.27
C GLU A 52 15.29 21.78 -4.54
N SER A 53 16.34 21.48 -5.32
CA SER A 53 17.36 22.47 -5.68
C SER A 53 16.84 23.59 -6.60
N LEU A 54 15.65 23.43 -7.18
CA LEU A 54 15.04 24.39 -8.11
C LEU A 54 14.04 25.31 -7.40
N MET A 55 13.30 24.80 -6.41
CA MET A 55 12.39 25.59 -5.56
C MET A 55 12.26 24.94 -4.18
N GLU A 56 12.59 25.68 -3.13
CA GLU A 56 12.55 25.21 -1.74
C GLU A 56 11.13 24.81 -1.30
N GLU A 57 10.09 25.49 -1.81
CA GLU A 57 8.68 25.17 -1.56
C GLU A 57 8.28 23.76 -2.03
N ILE A 58 8.98 23.20 -3.03
CA ILE A 58 8.74 21.83 -3.52
C ILE A 58 9.12 20.80 -2.46
N SER A 59 10.10 21.09 -1.60
CA SER A 59 10.52 20.15 -0.55
C SER A 59 9.37 19.87 0.41
N LEU A 60 8.65 20.91 0.84
CA LEU A 60 7.50 20.75 1.73
C LEU A 60 6.39 19.91 1.10
N ILE A 61 6.08 20.16 -0.18
CA ILE A 61 5.09 19.38 -0.93
C ILE A 61 5.53 17.91 -1.04
N SER A 62 6.82 17.67 -1.28
CA SER A 62 7.37 16.31 -1.37
C SER A 62 7.18 15.53 -0.06
N TYR A 63 7.43 16.16 1.09
CA TYR A 63 7.23 15.54 2.40
C TYR A 63 5.76 15.27 2.71
N VAL A 64 4.84 16.12 2.24
CA VAL A 64 3.40 15.86 2.35
C VAL A 64 3.00 14.60 1.59
N PHE A 65 3.52 14.39 0.38
CA PHE A 65 3.28 13.15 -0.37
C PHE A 65 3.88 11.92 0.34
N LEU A 66 5.08 12.03 0.90
CA LEU A 66 5.67 10.94 1.69
C LEU A 66 4.83 10.64 2.94
N MET A 67 4.32 11.67 3.64
CA MET A 67 3.41 11.50 4.77
C MET A 67 2.13 10.75 4.35
N PHE A 68 1.51 11.12 3.23
CA PHE A 68 0.34 10.39 2.72
C PHE A 68 0.65 8.95 2.33
N SER A 69 1.87 8.66 1.86
CA SER A 69 2.32 7.29 1.63
C SER A 69 2.35 6.47 2.94
N VAL A 70 2.88 7.05 4.02
CA VAL A 70 2.94 6.43 5.36
C VAL A 70 1.52 6.20 5.94
N ILE A 71 0.62 7.15 5.76
CA ILE A 71 -0.78 6.98 6.17
C ILE A 71 -1.43 5.84 5.36
N SER A 72 -1.19 5.81 4.05
CA SER A 72 -1.74 4.80 3.15
C SER A 72 -1.25 3.40 3.47
N ILE A 73 0.05 3.22 3.75
CA ILE A 73 0.59 1.89 4.10
C ILE A 73 0.03 1.41 5.43
N SER A 74 -0.15 2.31 6.40
CA SER A 74 -0.76 1.97 7.69
C SER A 74 -2.18 1.46 7.50
N PHE A 75 -2.98 2.12 6.66
CA PHE A 75 -4.33 1.65 6.32
C PHE A 75 -4.31 0.30 5.58
N ALA A 76 -3.40 0.11 4.62
CA ALA A 76 -3.27 -1.14 3.88
C ALA A 76 -2.93 -2.31 4.80
N VAL A 77 -1.97 -2.13 5.71
CA VAL A 77 -1.58 -3.14 6.71
C VAL A 77 -2.73 -3.49 7.64
N VAL A 78 -3.46 -2.50 8.16
CA VAL A 78 -4.62 -2.75 9.04
C VAL A 78 -5.71 -3.52 8.30
N LYS A 79 -6.00 -3.15 7.05
CA LYS A 79 -6.99 -3.84 6.21
C LYS A 79 -6.59 -5.30 5.98
N GLU A 80 -5.33 -5.56 5.65
CA GLU A 80 -4.82 -6.91 5.39
C GLU A 80 -4.80 -7.77 6.65
N TYR A 81 -4.40 -7.18 7.78
CA TYR A 81 -4.46 -7.83 9.10
C TYR A 81 -5.90 -8.21 9.46
N TYR A 82 -6.85 -7.28 9.34
CA TYR A 82 -8.26 -7.54 9.60
C TYR A 82 -8.81 -8.66 8.72
N HIS A 83 -8.51 -8.64 7.42
CA HIS A 83 -8.98 -9.66 6.49
C HIS A 83 -8.42 -11.05 6.82
N THR A 84 -7.13 -11.12 7.14
CA THR A 84 -6.41 -12.37 7.38
C THR A 84 -6.78 -13.00 8.73
N PHE A 85 -6.80 -12.22 9.80
CA PHE A 85 -6.90 -12.76 11.16
C PHE A 85 -8.30 -12.66 11.76
N ILE A 86 -9.10 -11.65 11.39
CA ILE A 86 -10.42 -11.42 11.98
C ILE A 86 -11.50 -12.04 11.09
N LYS A 87 -11.57 -11.62 9.82
CA LYS A 87 -12.63 -12.03 8.91
C LYS A 87 -12.59 -13.53 8.58
N TYR A 88 -11.40 -14.07 8.31
CA TYR A 88 -11.23 -15.48 7.99
C TYR A 88 -11.58 -16.41 9.17
N LYS A 89 -11.29 -15.98 10.40
CA LYS A 89 -11.65 -16.72 11.62
C LYS A 89 -13.16 -16.75 11.86
N LEU A 90 -13.85 -15.62 11.59
CA LEU A 90 -15.31 -15.52 11.72
C LEU A 90 -16.04 -16.42 10.70
N SER A 91 -15.58 -16.42 9.45
CA SER A 91 -16.17 -17.23 8.37
C SER A 91 -16.02 -18.73 8.61
N ARG A 92 -14.86 -19.18 9.09
CA ARG A 92 -14.64 -20.59 9.44
C ARG A 92 -15.56 -21.06 10.57
N ASN A 93 -15.74 -20.23 11.60
CA ASN A 93 -16.58 -20.57 12.74
C ASN A 93 -18.08 -20.61 12.36
N GLN A 94 -18.54 -19.68 11.53
CA GLN A 94 -19.91 -19.71 11.00
C GLN A 94 -20.16 -20.93 10.11
N SER A 95 -19.21 -21.32 9.26
CA SER A 95 -19.37 -22.49 8.39
C SER A 95 -19.50 -23.79 9.19
N THR A 96 -18.75 -23.95 10.28
CA THR A 96 -18.90 -25.10 11.19
C THR A 96 -20.22 -25.10 11.94
N THR A 97 -20.72 -23.92 12.37
CA THR A 97 -22.01 -23.83 13.05
C THR A 97 -23.18 -24.15 12.11
N ILE A 98 -23.14 -23.69 10.86
CA ILE A 98 -24.16 -23.99 9.85
C ILE A 98 -24.16 -25.49 9.53
N ALA A 99 -22.98 -26.10 9.38
CA ALA A 99 -22.87 -27.55 9.15
C ALA A 99 -23.43 -28.35 10.35
N ALA A 100 -23.11 -27.96 11.59
CA ALA A 100 -23.61 -28.61 12.79
C ALA A 100 -25.14 -28.48 12.96
N VAL A 101 -25.70 -27.30 12.68
CA VAL A 101 -27.16 -27.07 12.72
C VAL A 101 -27.88 -27.83 11.62
N SER A 102 -27.26 -27.98 10.43
CA SER A 102 -27.84 -28.77 9.34
C SER A 102 -27.92 -30.27 9.64
N LEU A 103 -26.93 -30.81 10.38
CA LEU A 103 -26.94 -32.22 10.79
C LEU A 103 -28.00 -32.51 11.87
N LEU A 104 -28.23 -31.58 12.79
CA LEU A 104 -29.27 -31.72 13.83
C LEU A 104 -30.69 -31.64 13.29
N ASN A 105 -30.91 -30.95 12.17
CA ASN A 105 -32.23 -30.87 11.52
C ASN A 105 -32.56 -32.08 10.63
N PHE A 106 -31.61 -32.99 10.40
CA PHE A 106 -31.79 -34.21 9.60
C PHE A 106 -32.02 -35.48 10.44
N THR A 107 -31.92 -35.39 11.77
CA THR A 107 -32.26 -36.44 12.75
C THR A 107 -33.56 -36.11 13.46
#